data_AF-A0A2W0FLV4-F1
#
_entry.id   AF-A0A2W0FLV4-F1
#
_cell.length_a   1.000
_cell.length_b   1.000
_cell.length_c   1.000
_cell.angle_alpha   90.00
_cell.angle_beta   90.00
_cell.angle_gamma   90.00
#
_symmetry.space_group_name_H-M   'P 1'
#
loop_
_entity.id
_entity.type
_entity.pdbx_description
1 polymer ?
#
loop_
_entity_poly.entity_id
_entity_poly.type
_entity_poly.pdbx_seq_one_letter_code
_entity_poly.pdbx_strand_id
1 'polypeptide(L)'
;MRYLNSLGLSLLLIGVSLPALADEANPGQGCYGYLTEMVRSSDFPYRDFTTPEQLKLLIDRDDGDQLSLQLFYETSGSGVIGWVRYDVPQQALWNVSIDPEEPQALKFDRRFAQAYASCLKAR
;
A
#
# COMPACT_ATOMS: atom_id res chain seq x y z
N MET A 1 -42.16 -15.01 -59.14
CA MET A 1 -41.81 -13.67 -58.63
C MET A 1 -42.37 -13.51 -57.24
N ARG A 2 -41.62 -12.82 -56.36
CA ARG A 2 -41.90 -12.45 -54.96
C ARG A 2 -41.45 -13.44 -53.87
N TYR A 3 -40.16 -13.24 -53.56
CA TYR A 3 -39.44 -13.36 -52.31
C TYR A 3 -40.28 -13.26 -51.02
N LEU A 4 -39.94 -14.08 -50.02
CA LEU A 4 -39.85 -13.63 -48.63
C LEU A 4 -38.76 -14.44 -47.91
N ASN A 5 -37.76 -13.74 -47.42
CA ASN A 5 -36.50 -14.27 -46.93
C ASN A 5 -36.60 -14.93 -45.56
N SER A 6 -35.76 -15.96 -45.41
CA SER A 6 -35.46 -16.70 -44.19
C SER A 6 -34.99 -15.81 -43.04
N LEU A 7 -35.49 -16.17 -41.86
CA LEU A 7 -34.94 -16.02 -40.52
C LEU A 7 -33.42 -15.82 -40.46
N GLY A 8 -33.01 -14.89 -39.57
CA GLY A 8 -31.63 -14.72 -39.15
C GLY A 8 -31.47 -13.56 -38.17
N LEU A 9 -32.14 -13.62 -37.02
CA LEU A 9 -31.94 -12.69 -35.91
C LEU A 9 -30.56 -12.98 -35.29
N SER A 10 -29.49 -12.42 -35.85
CA SER A 10 -28.16 -12.51 -35.25
C SER A 10 -28.06 -11.48 -34.12
N LEU A 11 -28.21 -11.94 -32.87
CA LEU A 11 -27.75 -11.22 -31.69
C LEU A 11 -26.22 -11.14 -31.77
N LEU A 12 -25.69 -9.99 -32.20
CA LEU A 12 -24.31 -9.61 -31.94
C LEU A 12 -24.18 -9.34 -30.44
N LEU A 13 -23.75 -10.35 -29.69
CA LEU A 13 -23.17 -10.16 -28.36
C LEU A 13 -21.86 -9.40 -28.54
N ILE A 14 -21.96 -8.07 -28.61
CA ILE A 14 -20.83 -7.18 -28.43
C ILE A 14 -20.42 -7.38 -26.97
N GLY A 15 -19.42 -8.23 -26.76
CA GLY A 15 -18.68 -8.28 -25.51
C GLY A 15 -18.00 -6.93 -25.35
N VAL A 16 -18.71 -5.97 -24.75
CA VAL A 16 -18.09 -4.78 -24.20
C VAL A 16 -17.23 -5.32 -23.07
N SER A 17 -15.95 -5.55 -23.36
CA SER A 17 -14.92 -5.62 -22.33
C SER A 17 -15.01 -4.29 -21.61
N LEU A 18 -15.78 -4.27 -20.52
CA LEU A 18 -15.71 -3.22 -19.53
C LEU A 18 -14.21 -3.04 -19.27
N PRO A 19 -13.65 -1.82 -19.43
CA PRO A 19 -12.37 -1.59 -18.79
C PRO A 19 -12.62 -1.92 -17.33
N ALA A 20 -11.87 -2.89 -16.80
CA ALA A 20 -11.74 -3.01 -15.37
C ALA A 20 -11.31 -1.60 -14.94
N LEU A 21 -12.24 -0.86 -14.35
CA LEU A 21 -11.91 0.36 -13.65
C LEU A 21 -10.89 -0.13 -12.64
N ALA A 22 -9.63 0.19 -12.92
CA ALA A 22 -8.54 -0.02 -12.00
C ALA A 22 -9.05 0.56 -10.71
N ASP A 23 -9.24 -0.34 -9.74
CA ASP A 23 -9.65 -0.06 -8.38
C ASP A 23 -9.10 1.31 -8.03
N GLU A 24 -9.98 2.29 -7.79
CA GLU A 24 -9.56 3.49 -7.08
C GLU A 24 -9.10 2.98 -5.72
N ALA A 25 -7.81 2.67 -5.65
CA ALA A 25 -7.14 2.03 -4.56
C ALA A 25 -7.25 2.97 -3.36
N ASN A 26 -8.32 2.74 -2.61
CA ASN A 26 -8.57 3.29 -1.30
C ASN A 26 -7.28 3.11 -0.48
N PRO A 27 -6.66 4.18 0.04
CA PRO A 27 -5.45 4.05 0.85
C PRO A 27 -5.79 3.23 2.10
N GLY A 28 -5.54 1.92 2.03
CA GLY A 28 -5.97 0.94 3.03
C GLY A 28 -6.50 -0.40 2.49
N GLN A 29 -6.71 -0.58 1.19
CA GLN A 29 -7.11 -1.89 0.65
C GLN A 29 -5.90 -2.73 0.19
N GLY A 30 -5.57 -3.72 1.01
CA GLY A 30 -4.47 -4.67 0.81
C GLY A 30 -3.62 -4.83 2.06
N CYS A 31 -2.75 -5.84 2.09
CA CYS A 31 -1.90 -6.13 3.25
C CYS A 31 -1.06 -4.93 3.68
N TYR A 32 -0.69 -4.05 2.76
CA TYR A 32 0.12 -2.87 3.01
C TYR A 32 -0.53 -1.81 3.94
N GLY A 33 -1.86 -1.86 4.16
CA GLY A 33 -2.50 -1.01 5.18
C GLY A 33 -1.90 -1.26 6.58
N TYR A 34 -1.51 -2.50 6.87
CA TYR A 34 -0.85 -2.85 8.14
C TYR A 34 0.55 -2.24 8.28
N LEU A 35 1.25 -1.92 7.18
CA LEU A 35 2.54 -1.24 7.25
C LEU A 35 2.37 0.19 7.76
N THR A 36 1.35 0.91 7.27
CA THR A 36 1.03 2.26 7.76
C THR A 36 0.77 2.24 9.27
N GLU A 37 -0.07 1.32 9.74
CA GLU A 37 -0.39 1.19 11.16
C GLU A 37 0.82 0.76 12.01
N MET A 38 1.73 -0.04 11.43
CA MET A 38 2.99 -0.39 12.08
C MET A 38 3.86 0.84 12.35
N VAL A 39 3.99 1.73 11.37
CA VAL A 39 4.74 2.98 11.57
C VAL A 39 4.01 3.92 12.51
N ARG A 40 2.68 4.08 12.38
CA ARG A 40 1.87 4.93 13.27
C ARG A 40 1.92 4.53 14.73
N SER A 41 2.01 3.22 15.01
CA SER A 41 2.15 2.69 16.36
C SER A 41 3.60 2.65 16.85
N SER A 42 4.55 3.06 16.02
CA SER A 42 5.97 3.01 16.35
C SER A 42 6.43 4.21 17.19
N ASP A 43 7.60 4.08 17.81
CA ASP A 43 8.34 5.19 18.43
C ASP A 43 9.14 6.04 17.41
N PHE A 44 8.72 6.06 16.14
CA PHE A 44 9.30 6.95 15.13
C PHE A 44 9.25 8.42 15.62
N PRO A 45 10.35 9.18 15.51
CA PRO A 45 10.42 10.54 16.05
C PRO A 45 9.71 11.54 15.13
N TYR A 46 8.38 11.53 15.14
CA TYR A 46 7.56 12.51 14.44
C TYR A 46 7.93 13.94 14.86
N ARG A 47 7.89 14.85 13.90
CA ARG A 47 8.18 16.27 14.11
C ARG A 47 6.88 17.02 14.40
N ASP A 48 6.98 18.21 14.97
CA ASP A 48 5.82 19.02 15.41
C ASP A 48 4.83 19.40 14.29
N PHE A 49 5.19 19.23 13.03
CA PHE A 49 4.35 19.52 11.86
C PHE A 49 3.49 18.34 11.38
N THR A 50 3.56 17.18 12.05
CA THR A 50 2.79 16.00 11.66
C THR A 50 2.43 15.15 12.87
N THR A 51 1.33 14.40 12.79
CA THR A 51 0.94 13.40 13.78
C THR A 51 0.86 12.02 13.12
N PRO A 52 0.95 10.92 13.90
CA PRO A 52 0.81 9.57 13.35
C PRO A 52 -0.47 9.40 12.50
N GLU A 53 -1.59 9.98 12.92
CA GLU A 53 -2.87 9.86 12.22
C GLU A 53 -2.84 10.51 10.83
N GLN A 54 -2.00 11.53 10.65
CA GLN A 54 -1.82 12.23 9.38
C GLN A 54 -0.75 11.59 8.49
N LEU A 55 0.03 10.65 9.03
CA LEU A 55 1.06 9.95 8.28
C LEU A 55 0.43 9.21 7.10
N LYS A 56 1.03 9.39 5.92
CA LYS A 56 0.85 8.54 4.75
C LYS A 56 2.15 7.83 4.45
N LEU A 57 2.03 6.69 3.78
CA LEU A 57 3.14 5.80 3.48
C LEU A 57 3.17 5.46 2.00
N LEU A 58 4.34 5.60 1.37
CA LEU A 58 4.63 5.10 0.02
C LEU A 58 5.64 3.96 0.13
N ILE A 59 5.47 2.94 -0.70
CA ILE A 59 6.44 1.85 -0.85
C ILE A 59 7.41 2.26 -1.96
N ASP A 60 8.61 2.68 -1.60
CA ASP A 60 9.67 3.02 -2.56
C ASP A 60 10.26 1.75 -3.19
N ARG A 61 10.39 0.68 -2.40
CA ARG A 61 10.89 -0.63 -2.84
C ARG A 61 10.26 -1.76 -2.03
N ASP A 62 9.95 -2.85 -2.71
CA ASP A 62 9.54 -4.13 -2.13
C ASP A 62 10.29 -5.24 -2.88
N ASP A 63 11.19 -5.95 -2.19
CA ASP A 63 11.92 -7.11 -2.72
C ASP A 63 11.45 -8.44 -2.13
N GLY A 64 10.34 -8.43 -1.37
CA GLY A 64 9.74 -9.59 -0.70
C GLY A 64 10.26 -9.82 0.72
N ASP A 65 11.57 -9.68 0.93
CA ASP A 65 12.19 -9.84 2.25
C ASP A 65 12.30 -8.49 2.99
N GLN A 66 12.38 -7.40 2.23
CA GLN A 66 12.56 -6.06 2.74
C GLN A 66 11.71 -5.04 1.97
N LEU A 67 11.13 -4.11 2.72
CA LEU A 67 10.46 -2.95 2.17
C LEU A 67 11.17 -1.65 2.58
N SER A 68 11.32 -0.75 1.62
CA SER A 68 11.71 0.65 1.84
C SER A 68 10.46 1.51 1.75
N LEU A 69 10.14 2.22 2.82
CA LEU A 69 8.89 2.95 2.98
C LEU A 69 9.19 4.44 3.18
N GLN A 70 8.68 5.29 2.30
CA GLN A 70 8.71 6.73 2.48
C GLN A 70 7.51 7.19 3.30
N LEU A 71 7.79 8.01 4.30
CA LEU A 71 6.80 8.63 5.19
C LEU A 71 6.54 10.05 4.71
N PHE A 72 5.29 10.42 4.49
CA PHE A 72 4.94 11.75 4.02
C PHE A 72 3.60 12.20 4.59
N TYR A 73 3.32 13.50 4.51
CA TYR A 73 2.01 14.07 4.83
C TYR A 73 1.50 14.87 3.63
N GLU A 74 0.17 14.99 3.55
CA GLU A 74 -0.49 15.83 2.55
C GLU A 74 -1.43 16.81 3.26
N THR A 75 -1.15 18.10 3.07
CA THR A 75 -1.99 19.22 3.51
C THR A 75 -2.22 20.15 2.31
N SER A 76 -2.16 21.48 2.47
CA SER A 76 -2.11 22.41 1.33
C SER A 76 -0.79 22.33 0.54
N GLY A 77 0.21 21.64 1.09
CA GLY A 77 1.39 21.12 0.38
C GLY A 77 1.73 19.71 0.87
N SER A 78 2.57 18.99 0.12
CA SER A 78 3.11 17.68 0.52
C SER A 78 4.54 17.82 1.03
N GLY A 79 4.88 17.04 2.05
CA GLY A 79 6.21 17.02 2.63
C GLY A 79 6.63 15.60 3.02
N VAL A 80 7.90 15.28 2.79
CA VAL A 80 8.50 14.03 3.24
C VAL A 80 8.92 14.18 4.71
N ILE A 81 8.51 13.22 5.52
CA ILE A 81 8.83 13.13 6.95
C ILE A 81 10.13 12.36 7.15
N GLY A 82 10.32 11.28 6.39
CA GLY A 82 11.49 10.42 6.50
C GLY A 82 11.28 9.08 5.81
N TRP A 83 12.15 8.12 6.15
CA TRP A 83 12.13 6.77 5.61
C TRP A 83 12.25 5.74 6.72
N VAL A 84 11.51 4.65 6.56
CA VAL A 84 11.66 3.45 7.37
C VAL A 84 11.87 2.24 6.47
N ARG A 85 12.56 1.25 7.02
CA ARG A 85 12.79 -0.04 6.39
C ARG A 85 12.11 -1.12 7.22
N TYR A 86 11.30 -1.96 6.59
CA TYR A 86 10.70 -3.11 7.24
C TYR A 86 11.34 -4.39 6.73
N ASP A 87 11.85 -5.20 7.65
CA ASP A 87 12.37 -6.54 7.39
C ASP A 87 11.25 -7.56 7.65
N VAL A 88 10.79 -8.24 6.60
CA VAL A 88 9.63 -9.13 6.63
C VAL A 88 9.92 -10.40 7.45
N PRO A 89 11.05 -11.13 7.24
CA PRO A 89 11.35 -12.32 8.03
C PRO A 89 11.54 -12.03 9.52
N GLN A 90 12.22 -10.94 9.86
CA GLN A 90 12.50 -10.58 11.26
C GLN A 90 11.34 -9.84 11.93
N GLN A 91 10.38 -9.34 11.15
CA GLN A 91 9.33 -8.44 11.60
C GLN A 91 9.91 -7.23 12.35
N ALA A 92 10.96 -6.64 11.78
CA ALA A 92 11.70 -5.53 12.39
C ALA A 92 11.49 -4.26 11.58
N LEU A 93 11.24 -3.15 12.27
CA LEU A 93 11.07 -1.83 11.68
C LEU A 93 12.27 -0.95 12.06
N TRP A 94 12.84 -0.27 11.08
CA TRP A 94 14.05 0.52 11.24
C TRP A 94 13.84 1.93 10.72
N ASN A 95 14.21 2.95 11.50
CA ASN A 95 14.33 4.31 11.01
C ASN A 95 15.67 4.45 10.25
N VAL A 96 15.57 4.82 8.98
CA VAL A 96 16.72 5.00 8.06
C VAL A 96 16.79 6.43 7.53
N SER A 97 16.12 7.37 8.19
CA SER A 97 15.96 8.75 7.68
C SER A 97 17.26 9.57 7.72
N ILE A 98 18.16 9.30 8.68
CA ILE A 98 19.39 10.08 8.88
C ILE A 98 20.58 9.36 8.24
N ASP A 99 20.79 8.12 8.64
CA ASP A 99 21.87 7.29 8.16
C ASP A 99 21.34 5.88 7.85
N PRO A 100 21.21 5.52 6.57
CA PRO A 100 20.79 4.17 6.17
C PRO A 100 21.79 3.06 6.53
N GLU A 101 23.07 3.38 6.75
CA GLU A 101 24.12 2.43 7.15
C GLU A 101 24.08 2.16 8.66
N GLU A 102 23.61 3.13 9.46
CA GLU A 102 23.39 3.03 10.90
C GLU A 102 21.90 3.17 11.29
N PRO A 103 21.04 2.20 10.88
CA PRO A 103 19.60 2.25 11.13
C PRO A 103 19.26 2.16 12.63
N GLN A 104 18.24 2.91 13.05
CA GLN A 104 17.74 2.87 14.43
C GLN A 104 16.52 1.94 14.52
N ALA A 105 16.57 0.94 15.40
CA ALA A 105 15.45 0.02 15.62
C ALA A 105 14.26 0.77 16.22
N LEU A 106 13.07 0.55 15.66
CA LEU A 106 11.81 1.10 16.15
C LEU A 106 11.01 0.04 16.89
N LYS A 107 10.38 0.43 18.00
CA LYS A 107 9.38 -0.37 18.71
C LYS A 107 8.01 0.00 18.19
N PHE A 108 7.15 -0.99 17.97
CA PHE A 108 5.79 -0.79 17.47
C PHE A 108 4.85 -1.89 17.98
N ASP A 109 3.54 -1.75 17.76
CA ASP A 109 2.58 -2.79 18.12
C ASP A 109 2.69 -4.01 17.18
N ARG A 110 3.23 -5.11 17.71
CA ARG A 110 3.50 -6.34 16.94
C ARG A 110 2.26 -6.95 16.29
N ARG A 111 1.05 -6.61 16.71
CA ARG A 111 -0.19 -7.10 16.08
C ARG A 111 -0.25 -6.71 14.60
N PHE A 112 0.28 -5.54 14.22
CA PHE A 112 0.30 -5.10 12.82
C PHE A 112 1.24 -5.93 11.95
N ALA A 113 2.41 -6.32 12.47
CA ALA A 113 3.32 -7.24 11.75
C ALA A 113 2.71 -8.63 11.57
N GLN A 114 2.00 -9.13 12.58
CA GLN A 114 1.30 -10.41 12.49
C GLN A 114 0.15 -10.35 11.47
N ALA A 115 -0.62 -9.27 11.47
CA ALA A 115 -1.71 -9.07 10.54
C ALA A 115 -1.20 -8.93 9.09
N TYR A 116 -0.11 -8.18 8.89
CA TYR A 116 0.59 -8.08 7.60
C TYR A 116 1.02 -9.46 7.08
N ALA A 117 1.75 -10.22 7.89
CA ALA A 117 2.23 -11.55 7.51
C ALA A 117 1.09 -12.54 7.25
N SER A 118 -0.01 -12.46 8.02
CA SER A 118 -1.18 -13.31 7.82
C SER A 118 -1.90 -12.96 6.52
N CYS A 119 -2.02 -11.67 6.21
CA CYS A 119 -2.62 -11.20 4.96
C CYS A 119 -1.81 -11.65 3.74
N LEU A 120 -0.47 -11.55 3.77
CA LEU A 120 0.39 -12.00 2.67
C LEU A 120 0.22 -13.50 2.38
N LYS A 121 0.00 -14.32 3.40
CA LYS A 121 -0.22 -15.77 3.26
C LYS A 121 -1.60 -16.13 2.71
N ALA A 122 -2.58 -15.25 2.87
CA ALA A 122 -3.94 -15.46 2.39
C ALA A 122 -4.13 -15.02 0.93
N ARG A 123 -3.09 -14.47 0.30
CA ARG A 123 -3.07 -14.00 -1.09
C ARG A 123 -2.77 -15.13 -2.07
#